data_AF-A0A7S3EFL0-F1
#
_entry.id   AF-A0A7S3EFL0-F1
#
_cell.length_a   1.000
_cell.length_b   1.000
_cell.length_c   1.000
_cell.angle_alpha   90.00
_cell.angle_beta   90.00
_cell.angle_gamma   90.00
#
_symmetry.space_group_name_H-M   'P 1'
#
loop_
_entity.id
_entity.type
_entity.pdbx_description
1 polymer ?
#
loop_
_entity_poly.entity_id
_entity_poly.type
_entity_poly.pdbx_seq_one_letter_code
_entity_poly.pdbx_strand_id
1 'polypeptide(L)'
;FTSLRDGPQCFSSKEASPDHFWLLNTSMEGFKLILGSGSASRKEILGEMGLEFEVLKADIDERAIRHEDPATLVSILGNKKADAILERMNSHGVPEYEGEVFLLTGDQVVVHNGKILEKPLDEKEARTFIEGYNRAPARTVGSIVITNVKTGERFESLDTAEVYFHEIPGEVQFENWRNLHCRQSYRYSKPIMPMNSFVLLGH
;
A
#
# COMPACT_ATOMS: atom_id res chain seq x y z
N PHE A 1 -43.14 -37.79 -0.82
CA PHE A 1 -43.49 -36.36 -0.84
C PHE A 1 -42.39 -35.61 -0.10
N THR A 2 -41.62 -34.77 -0.84
CA THR A 2 -40.97 -33.48 -0.46
C THR A 2 -40.30 -33.35 0.95
N SER A 3 -39.09 -32.80 1.18
CA SER A 3 -38.25 -31.82 0.47
C SER A 3 -36.85 -31.68 1.13
N LEU A 4 -35.84 -31.25 0.36
CA LEU A 4 -34.74 -30.28 0.67
C LEU A 4 -34.04 -30.38 2.05
N ARG A 5 -32.81 -30.92 2.15
CA ARG A 5 -31.50 -30.22 2.09
C ARG A 5 -31.40 -28.98 2.99
N ASP A 6 -31.02 -29.20 4.25
CA ASP A 6 -30.50 -28.19 5.15
C ASP A 6 -29.09 -27.74 4.70
N GLY A 7 -28.98 -26.48 4.30
CA GLY A 7 -27.69 -25.77 4.21
C GLY A 7 -27.34 -25.15 5.57
N PRO A 8 -26.06 -25.02 5.94
CA PRO A 8 -25.70 -24.37 7.18
C PRO A 8 -25.92 -22.85 7.12
N GLN A 9 -26.43 -22.36 8.24
CA GLN A 9 -27.05 -21.07 8.50
C GLN A 9 -26.13 -19.86 8.36
N CYS A 10 -26.78 -18.74 8.04
CA CYS A 10 -26.32 -17.36 8.15
C CYS A 10 -25.52 -17.12 9.44
N PHE A 11 -24.23 -16.75 9.32
CA PHE A 11 -23.46 -16.22 10.43
C PHE A 11 -23.73 -14.72 10.55
N SER A 12 -24.64 -14.39 11.47
CA SER A 12 -24.86 -13.04 11.99
C SER A 12 -23.55 -12.46 12.51
N SER A 13 -23.36 -11.17 12.25
CA SER A 13 -22.31 -10.28 12.77
C SER A 13 -21.89 -10.65 14.19
N LYS A 14 -20.70 -11.24 14.33
CA LYS A 14 -20.03 -11.36 15.63
C LYS A 14 -19.20 -10.10 15.87
N GLU A 15 -19.49 -9.53 17.03
CA GLU A 15 -18.95 -8.32 17.63
C GLU A 15 -17.41 -8.32 17.60
N ALA A 16 -16.85 -7.25 17.04
CA ALA A 16 -15.45 -6.90 17.22
C ALA A 16 -15.19 -6.57 18.70
N SER A 17 -14.04 -6.96 19.24
CA SER A 17 -13.72 -6.74 20.66
C SER A 17 -13.70 -5.23 21.00
N PRO A 18 -14.02 -4.85 22.26
CA PRO A 18 -14.28 -3.45 22.63
C PRO A 18 -13.04 -2.55 22.61
N ASP A 19 -11.84 -3.13 22.44
CA ASP A 19 -10.57 -2.46 22.73
C ASP A 19 -10.03 -1.66 21.54
N HIS A 20 -10.58 -1.88 20.33
CA HIS A 20 -10.20 -1.17 19.10
C HIS A 20 -11.25 -0.16 18.61
N PHE A 21 -12.35 0.01 19.36
CA PHE A 21 -13.50 0.83 18.94
C PHE A 21 -13.19 2.34 18.93
N TRP A 22 -12.14 2.78 19.63
CA TRP A 22 -11.74 4.20 19.68
C TRP A 22 -11.03 4.71 18.42
N LEU A 23 -10.54 3.84 17.53
CA LEU A 23 -9.89 4.27 16.28
C LEU A 23 -10.87 4.64 15.16
N LEU A 24 -12.13 4.22 15.27
CA LEU A 24 -13.12 4.33 14.19
C LEU A 24 -14.24 5.32 14.47
N ASN A 25 -14.21 5.98 15.63
CA ASN A 25 -15.21 6.99 16.01
C ASN A 25 -14.58 8.37 16.21
N THR A 26 -13.56 8.69 15.41
CA THR A 26 -13.14 10.07 15.22
C THR A 26 -14.22 10.74 14.40
N SER A 27 -15.11 11.49 15.04
CA SER A 27 -15.79 12.58 14.34
C SER A 27 -14.68 13.43 13.71
N MET A 28 -14.55 13.39 12.39
CA MET A 28 -13.50 14.06 11.60
C MET A 28 -13.61 15.60 11.60
N GLU A 29 -14.21 16.19 12.64
CA GLU A 29 -14.23 17.63 12.81
C GLU A 29 -12.91 18.08 13.42
N GLY A 30 -11.92 18.41 12.58
CA GLY A 30 -10.72 19.10 13.04
C GLY A 30 -9.49 19.02 12.15
N PHE A 31 -9.46 18.12 11.15
CA PHE A 31 -8.33 18.04 10.23
C PHE A 31 -8.72 17.65 8.81
N LYS A 32 -7.88 18.06 7.86
CA LYS A 32 -7.96 17.69 6.46
C LYS A 32 -6.80 16.78 6.09
N LEU A 33 -7.10 15.71 5.34
CA LEU A 33 -6.09 14.77 4.86
C LEU A 33 -5.84 14.97 3.35
N ILE A 34 -4.56 15.05 2.99
CA ILE A 34 -4.09 15.05 1.61
C ILE A 34 -3.29 13.77 1.39
N LEU A 35 -3.73 12.92 0.47
CA LEU A 35 -2.98 11.76 0.01
C LEU A 35 -1.99 12.18 -1.09
N GLY A 36 -0.72 12.18 -0.72
CA GLY A 36 0.44 12.44 -1.57
C GLY A 36 0.80 11.33 -2.56
N SER A 37 -0.13 10.42 -2.86
CA SER A 37 0.13 9.21 -3.63
C SER A 37 -0.82 9.03 -4.81
N GLY A 38 -0.25 8.67 -5.96
CA GLY A 38 -1.03 8.25 -7.12
C GLY A 38 -1.56 6.81 -7.06
N SER A 39 -1.20 6.05 -6.02
CA SER A 39 -1.53 4.63 -5.90
C SER A 39 -3.02 4.39 -5.66
N ALA A 40 -3.66 3.60 -6.53
CA ALA A 40 -5.06 3.24 -6.35
C ALA A 40 -5.31 2.32 -5.14
N SER A 41 -4.35 1.51 -4.66
CA SER A 41 -4.54 0.71 -3.44
C SER A 41 -4.58 1.59 -2.21
N ARG A 42 -3.70 2.61 -2.13
CA ARG A 42 -3.68 3.51 -0.97
C ARG A 42 -4.99 4.29 -0.86
N LYS A 43 -5.56 4.68 -2.00
CA LYS A 43 -6.91 5.28 -2.06
C LYS A 43 -8.00 4.33 -1.57
N GLU A 44 -7.95 3.07 -2.01
CA GLU A 44 -8.91 2.02 -1.63
C GLU A 44 -8.84 1.76 -0.12
N ILE A 45 -7.65 1.55 0.44
CA ILE A 45 -7.44 1.31 1.88
C ILE A 45 -7.92 2.49 2.72
N LEU A 46 -7.53 3.72 2.38
CA LEU A 46 -7.97 4.90 3.14
C LEU A 46 -9.50 5.11 3.03
N GLY A 47 -10.08 4.81 1.87
CA GLY A 47 -11.53 4.85 1.68
C GLY A 47 -12.28 3.77 2.48
N GLU A 48 -11.74 2.55 2.55
CA GLU A 48 -12.26 1.47 3.40
C GLU A 48 -12.19 1.81 4.89
N MET A 49 -11.19 2.61 5.29
CA MET A 49 -11.07 3.17 6.65
C MET A 49 -12.05 4.32 6.93
N GLY A 50 -12.85 4.74 5.93
CA GLY A 50 -13.81 5.84 6.06
C GLY A 50 -13.18 7.24 6.08
N LEU A 51 -11.92 7.38 5.66
CA LEU A 51 -11.23 8.67 5.65
C LEU A 51 -11.58 9.48 4.40
N GLU A 52 -11.96 10.73 4.59
CA GLU A 52 -12.04 11.70 3.49
C GLU A 52 -10.67 12.32 3.21
N PHE A 53 -10.27 12.34 1.94
CA PHE A 53 -8.97 12.89 1.54
C PHE A 53 -8.97 13.48 0.13
N GLU A 54 -8.12 14.48 -0.07
CA GLU A 54 -7.78 15.00 -1.39
C GLU A 54 -6.55 14.29 -1.94
N VAL A 55 -6.47 14.08 -3.25
CA VAL A 55 -5.30 13.44 -3.86
C VAL A 55 -4.44 14.48 -4.54
N LEU A 56 -3.20 14.62 -4.08
CA LEU A 56 -2.20 15.47 -4.70
C LEU A 56 -0.97 14.63 -5.03
N LYS A 57 -0.63 14.49 -6.31
CA LYS A 57 0.53 13.69 -6.72
C LYS A 57 1.80 14.53 -6.72
N ALA A 58 2.86 13.98 -6.16
CA ALA A 58 4.21 14.50 -6.35
C ALA A 58 4.63 14.30 -7.82
N ASP A 59 5.34 15.29 -8.37
CA ASP A 59 6.00 15.19 -9.66
C ASP A 59 7.50 15.03 -9.41
N ILE A 60 7.92 13.79 -9.12
CA ILE A 60 9.33 13.46 -8.87
C ILE A 60 9.77 12.31 -9.78
N ASP A 61 11.02 12.37 -10.24
CA ASP A 61 11.65 11.25 -10.92
C ASP A 61 12.16 10.22 -9.90
N GLU A 62 11.26 9.32 -9.48
CA GLU A 62 11.58 8.23 -8.55
C GLU A 62 12.69 7.31 -9.07
N ARG A 63 12.97 7.30 -10.39
CA ARG A 63 14.01 6.44 -10.98
C ARG A 63 15.43 6.97 -10.78
N ALA A 64 15.58 8.27 -10.55
CA ALA A 64 16.87 8.89 -10.28
C ALA A 64 17.36 8.67 -8.84
N ILE A 65 16.46 8.27 -7.93
CA ILE A 65 16.74 8.12 -6.50
C ILE A 65 17.00 6.64 -6.22
N ARG A 66 18.23 6.28 -5.88
CA ARG A 66 18.63 4.90 -5.60
C ARG A 66 19.43 4.84 -4.31
N HIS A 67 19.22 3.76 -3.56
CA HIS A 67 19.95 3.45 -2.35
C HIS A 67 19.98 1.92 -2.18
N GLU A 68 21.05 1.39 -1.62
CA GLU A 68 21.24 -0.05 -1.45
C GLU A 68 20.39 -0.62 -0.30
N ASP A 69 20.27 0.14 0.79
CA ASP A 69 19.38 -0.19 1.89
C ASP A 69 17.92 0.17 1.55
N PRO A 70 16.99 -0.79 1.54
CA PRO A 70 15.60 -0.57 1.16
C PRO A 70 14.85 0.36 2.11
N ALA A 71 15.13 0.31 3.42
CA ALA A 71 14.47 1.17 4.42
C ALA A 71 14.83 2.64 4.19
N THR A 72 16.11 2.91 3.98
CA THR A 72 16.63 4.24 3.62
C THR A 72 16.05 4.70 2.28
N LEU A 73 15.97 3.81 1.27
CA LEU A 73 15.38 4.16 -0.03
C LEU A 73 13.94 4.65 0.09
N VAL A 74 13.07 3.88 0.77
CA VAL A 74 11.65 4.25 0.88
C VAL A 74 11.46 5.49 1.77
N SER A 75 12.31 5.69 2.78
CA SER A 75 12.31 6.90 3.60
C SER A 75 12.63 8.14 2.77
N ILE A 76 13.70 8.10 1.95
CA ILE A 76 14.09 9.19 1.05
C ILE A 76 12.96 9.48 0.05
N LEU A 77 12.38 8.44 -0.55
CA LEU A 77 11.29 8.60 -1.53
C LEU A 77 10.04 9.21 -0.90
N GLY A 78 9.65 8.77 0.30
CA GLY A 78 8.53 9.33 1.05
C GLY A 78 8.72 10.83 1.33
N ASN A 79 9.88 11.19 1.89
CA ASN A 79 10.21 12.58 2.19
C ASN A 79 10.31 13.46 0.94
N LYS A 80 10.93 12.99 -0.14
CA LYS A 80 11.00 13.76 -1.41
C LYS A 80 9.62 13.99 -2.03
N LYS A 81 8.69 13.04 -1.89
CA LYS A 81 7.29 13.24 -2.31
C LYS A 81 6.63 14.34 -1.49
N ALA A 82 6.86 14.36 -0.17
CA ALA A 82 6.36 15.42 0.71
C ALA A 82 6.92 16.79 0.29
N ASP A 83 8.25 16.89 0.11
CA ASP A 83 8.92 18.14 -0.29
C ASP A 83 8.34 18.72 -1.58
N ALA A 84 8.26 17.89 -2.64
CA ALA A 84 7.77 18.32 -3.95
C ALA A 84 6.30 18.79 -3.91
N ILE A 85 5.48 18.14 -3.09
CA ILE A 85 4.08 18.53 -2.91
C ILE A 85 3.98 19.85 -2.15
N LEU A 86 4.72 20.01 -1.06
CA LEU A 86 4.70 21.25 -0.26
C LEU A 86 5.22 22.44 -1.05
N GLU A 87 6.28 22.28 -1.83
CA GLU A 87 6.80 23.33 -2.72
C GLU A 87 5.75 23.76 -3.75
N ARG A 88 5.03 22.80 -4.33
CA ARG A 88 3.93 23.06 -5.25
C ARG A 88 2.77 23.79 -4.58
N MET A 89 2.40 23.41 -3.35
CA MET A 89 1.34 24.07 -2.58
C MET A 89 1.71 25.51 -2.24
N ASN A 90 2.94 25.76 -1.78
CA ASN A 90 3.44 27.10 -1.48
C ASN A 90 3.42 28.02 -2.71
N SER A 91 3.75 27.47 -3.88
CA SER A 91 3.80 28.23 -5.14
C SER A 91 2.41 28.66 -5.66
N HIS A 92 1.35 27.92 -5.32
CA HIS A 92 -0.02 28.21 -5.79
C HIS A 92 -0.88 28.91 -4.72
N GLY A 93 -0.30 29.19 -3.54
CA GLY A 93 -1.03 29.57 -2.34
C GLY A 93 -1.60 28.33 -1.66
N VAL A 94 -1.26 28.14 -0.38
CA VAL A 94 -1.90 27.09 0.43
C VAL A 94 -3.36 27.49 0.59
N PRO A 95 -4.34 26.64 0.19
CA PRO A 95 -5.74 26.94 0.44
C PRO A 95 -5.94 27.19 1.93
N GLU A 96 -6.68 28.25 2.29
CA GLU A 96 -7.06 28.46 3.68
C GLU A 96 -7.99 27.33 4.09
N TYR A 97 -7.44 26.36 4.82
CA TYR A 97 -8.20 25.30 5.45
C TYR A 97 -8.41 25.67 6.92
N GLU A 98 -9.67 25.61 7.35
CA GLU A 98 -10.01 25.61 8.77
C GLU A 98 -9.52 24.31 9.41
N GLY A 99 -8.80 24.39 10.53
CA GLY A 99 -8.24 23.22 11.22
C GLY A 99 -6.85 22.75 10.73
N GLU A 100 -6.40 21.60 11.22
CA GLU A 100 -5.09 21.03 10.85
C GLU A 100 -5.10 20.43 9.45
N VAL A 101 -3.96 20.42 8.77
CA VAL A 101 -3.84 19.84 7.42
C VAL A 101 -2.67 18.88 7.39
N PHE A 102 -2.96 17.61 7.11
CA PHE A 102 -1.96 16.56 7.07
C PHE A 102 -1.75 16.04 5.65
N LEU A 103 -0.48 16.02 5.22
CA LEU A 103 -0.04 15.40 4.00
C LEU A 103 0.52 14.00 4.30
N LEU A 104 -0.13 12.97 3.76
CA LEU A 104 0.29 11.59 3.84
C LEU A 104 1.04 11.18 2.58
N THR A 105 2.33 10.90 2.71
CA THR A 105 3.21 10.39 1.65
C THR A 105 3.86 9.09 2.08
N GLY A 106 4.53 8.43 1.16
CA GLY A 106 5.17 7.15 1.44
C GLY A 106 5.55 6.42 0.18
N ASP A 107 6.45 5.46 0.34
CA ASP A 107 6.86 4.57 -0.73
C ASP A 107 6.96 3.13 -0.27
N GLN A 108 7.06 2.18 -1.21
CA GLN A 108 7.17 0.77 -0.89
C GLN A 108 7.91 0.03 -2.00
N VAL A 109 8.88 -0.77 -1.60
CA VAL A 109 9.65 -1.64 -2.48
C VAL A 109 9.51 -3.11 -2.08
N VAL A 110 9.73 -4.01 -3.04
CA VAL A 110 9.89 -5.44 -2.78
C VAL A 110 11.36 -5.80 -2.74
N VAL A 111 11.73 -6.63 -1.78
CA VAL A 111 13.06 -7.21 -1.62
C VAL A 111 12.93 -8.71 -1.77
N HIS A 112 13.76 -9.30 -2.62
CA HIS A 112 13.84 -10.75 -2.80
C HIS A 112 15.30 -11.17 -2.95
N ASN A 113 15.72 -12.20 -2.19
CA ASN A 113 17.11 -12.66 -2.17
C ASN A 113 18.14 -11.52 -1.96
N GLY A 114 17.82 -10.60 -1.04
CA GLY A 114 18.68 -9.46 -0.70
C GLY A 114 18.73 -8.34 -1.77
N LYS A 115 17.90 -8.41 -2.82
CA LYS A 115 17.85 -7.39 -3.87
C LYS A 115 16.53 -6.66 -3.87
N ILE A 116 16.58 -5.33 -4.00
CA ILE A 116 15.41 -4.52 -4.32
C ILE A 116 14.98 -4.87 -5.73
N LEU A 117 13.76 -5.38 -5.88
CA LEU A 117 13.16 -5.64 -7.17
C LEU A 117 12.58 -4.34 -7.71
N GLU A 118 12.72 -4.12 -9.01
CA GLU A 118 12.04 -3.06 -9.73
C GLU A 118 10.75 -3.59 -10.35
N LYS A 119 9.98 -2.71 -11.00
CA LYS A 119 8.89 -3.21 -11.86
C LYS A 119 9.49 -4.07 -12.98
N PRO A 120 8.97 -5.28 -13.22
CA PRO A 120 9.48 -6.12 -14.29
C PRO A 120 9.29 -5.40 -15.64
N LEU A 121 10.32 -5.44 -16.47
CA LEU A 121 10.40 -4.82 -17.79
C LEU A 121 9.54 -5.58 -18.81
N ASP A 122 9.52 -6.91 -18.69
CA ASP A 122 8.81 -7.81 -19.59
C ASP A 122 8.22 -9.03 -18.86
N GLU A 123 7.34 -9.75 -19.56
CA GLU A 123 6.63 -10.91 -19.02
C GLU A 123 7.61 -12.01 -18.53
N LYS A 124 8.75 -12.14 -19.21
CA LYS A 124 9.78 -13.11 -18.86
C LYS A 124 10.43 -12.78 -17.51
N GLU A 125 10.68 -11.50 -17.24
CA GLU A 125 11.19 -11.04 -15.96
C GLU A 125 10.17 -11.24 -14.84
N ALA A 126 8.87 -10.95 -15.06
CA ALA A 126 7.86 -11.29 -14.05
C ALA A 126 7.77 -12.78 -13.77
N ARG A 127 7.84 -13.63 -14.80
CA ARG A 127 7.84 -15.07 -14.61
C ARG A 127 9.02 -15.49 -13.73
N THR A 128 10.20 -14.91 -13.99
CA THR A 128 11.39 -15.14 -13.17
C THR A 128 11.19 -14.71 -11.72
N PHE A 129 10.54 -13.56 -11.47
CA PHE A 129 10.20 -13.12 -10.11
C PHE A 129 9.24 -14.12 -9.44
N ILE A 130 8.14 -14.46 -10.11
CA ILE A 130 7.09 -15.37 -9.61
C ILE A 130 7.67 -16.74 -9.23
N GLU A 131 8.42 -17.36 -10.14
CA GLU A 131 9.12 -18.63 -9.88
C GLU A 131 10.13 -18.53 -8.73
N GLY A 132 10.72 -17.34 -8.53
CA GLY A 132 11.63 -17.05 -7.45
C GLY A 132 10.97 -17.10 -6.07
N TYR A 133 9.71 -16.68 -5.95
CA TYR A 133 9.05 -16.59 -4.63
C TYR A 133 8.69 -17.95 -4.03
N ASN A 134 8.61 -19.02 -4.83
CA ASN A 134 8.49 -20.39 -4.33
C ASN A 134 9.75 -20.85 -3.57
N ARG A 135 10.91 -20.24 -3.84
CA ARG A 135 12.20 -20.64 -3.27
C ARG A 135 12.60 -19.84 -2.03
N ALA A 136 12.18 -18.58 -1.97
CA ALA A 136 12.46 -17.70 -0.86
C ALA A 136 11.33 -16.66 -0.75
N PRO A 137 10.92 -16.26 0.46
CA PRO A 137 9.86 -15.29 0.66
C PRO A 137 10.22 -13.93 0.06
N ALA A 138 9.21 -13.24 -0.45
CA ALA A 138 9.33 -11.83 -0.77
C ALA A 138 9.20 -11.02 0.51
N ARG A 139 9.92 -9.90 0.62
CA ARG A 139 9.74 -8.96 1.72
C ARG A 139 9.35 -7.60 1.17
N THR A 140 8.30 -6.98 1.70
CA THR A 140 7.99 -5.59 1.39
C THR A 140 8.59 -4.70 2.45
N VAL A 141 9.21 -3.60 2.03
CA VAL A 141 9.67 -2.53 2.93
C VAL A 141 8.96 -1.26 2.48
N GLY A 142 8.27 -0.60 3.39
CA GLY A 142 7.49 0.60 3.10
C GLY A 142 7.74 1.71 4.12
N SER A 143 7.55 2.94 3.67
CA SER A 143 7.53 4.14 4.51
C SER A 143 6.17 4.79 4.49
N ILE A 144 5.83 5.42 5.61
CA ILE A 144 4.74 6.37 5.74
C ILE A 144 5.32 7.65 6.34
N VAL A 145 5.08 8.78 5.68
CA VAL A 145 5.48 10.11 6.13
C VAL A 145 4.24 10.98 6.22
N ILE A 146 3.92 11.42 7.44
CA ILE A 146 2.84 12.36 7.74
C ILE A 146 3.48 13.72 7.99
N THR A 147 3.09 14.72 7.20
CA THR A 147 3.54 16.10 7.39
C THR A 147 2.38 16.99 7.77
N ASN A 148 2.50 17.74 8.86
CA ASN A 148 1.61 18.87 9.10
C ASN A 148 2.00 20.00 8.14
N VAL A 149 1.09 20.36 7.23
CA VAL A 149 1.35 21.34 6.17
C VAL A 149 1.55 22.75 6.74
N LYS A 150 0.92 23.08 7.87
CA LYS A 150 1.00 24.41 8.50
C LYS A 150 2.29 24.59 9.30
N THR A 151 2.65 23.59 10.11
CA THR A 151 3.82 23.68 11.00
C THR A 151 5.11 23.17 10.34
N GLY A 152 4.99 22.34 9.30
CA GLY A 152 6.11 21.64 8.68
C GLY A 152 6.61 20.42 9.47
N GLU A 153 6.00 20.10 10.62
CA GLU A 153 6.37 18.95 11.44
C GLU A 153 6.13 17.63 10.70
N ARG A 154 7.04 16.67 10.84
CA ARG A 154 6.98 15.36 10.18
C ARG A 154 7.07 14.21 11.15
N PHE A 155 6.25 13.21 10.88
CA PHE A 155 6.31 11.90 11.51
C PHE A 155 6.55 10.86 10.43
N GLU A 156 7.55 10.01 10.65
CA GLU A 156 7.89 8.93 9.74
C GLU A 156 7.81 7.59 10.47
N SER A 157 7.27 6.60 9.77
CA SER A 157 7.30 5.21 10.21
C SER A 157 7.69 4.31 9.04
N LEU A 158 8.37 3.21 9.38
CA LEU A 158 8.74 2.15 8.46
C LEU A 158 7.96 0.90 8.82
N ASP A 159 7.49 0.21 7.78
CA ASP A 159 6.80 -1.08 7.92
C ASP A 159 7.48 -2.12 7.04
N THR A 160 7.51 -3.36 7.54
CA THR A 160 8.09 -4.48 6.82
C THR A 160 7.22 -5.71 6.99
N ALA A 161 6.92 -6.38 5.88
CA ALA A 161 6.14 -7.61 5.89
C ALA A 161 6.80 -8.67 5.01
N GLU A 162 6.71 -9.93 5.43
CA GLU A 162 7.16 -11.07 4.64
C GLU A 162 5.96 -11.81 4.04
N VAL A 163 6.11 -12.20 2.78
CA VAL A 163 5.09 -12.87 2.00
C VAL A 163 5.60 -14.24 1.60
N TYR A 164 4.93 -15.26 2.13
CA TYR A 164 5.21 -16.66 1.83
C TYR A 164 4.20 -17.18 0.81
N PHE A 165 4.73 -17.74 -0.27
CA PHE A 165 3.94 -18.31 -1.35
C PHE A 165 3.94 -19.83 -1.24
N HIS A 166 2.77 -20.43 -1.41
CA HIS A 166 2.70 -21.83 -1.81
C HIS A 166 3.24 -22.00 -3.24
N GLU A 167 3.57 -23.23 -3.62
CA GLU A 167 4.03 -23.53 -4.97
C GLU A 167 3.06 -22.99 -6.01
N ILE A 168 3.50 -21.98 -6.76
CA ILE A 168 2.73 -21.34 -7.82
C ILE A 168 2.76 -22.26 -9.05
N PRO A 169 1.62 -22.81 -9.52
CA PRO A 169 1.59 -23.70 -10.67
C PRO A 169 2.09 -23.00 -11.94
N GLY A 170 2.82 -23.72 -12.80
CA GLY A 170 3.36 -23.15 -14.06
C GLY A 170 2.30 -22.65 -15.05
N GLU A 171 1.06 -23.10 -14.89
CA GLU A 171 -0.12 -22.71 -15.69
C GLU A 171 -0.84 -21.47 -15.15
N VAL A 172 -0.33 -20.80 -14.10
CA VAL A 172 -0.91 -19.54 -13.64
C VAL A 172 -0.95 -18.56 -14.82
N GLN A 173 -2.19 -18.23 -15.21
CA GLN A 173 -2.45 -17.47 -16.42
C GLN A 173 -1.97 -16.03 -16.20
N PHE A 174 -0.94 -15.64 -16.95
CA PHE A 174 -0.43 -14.26 -17.02
C PHE A 174 -1.38 -13.30 -17.74
N GLU A 175 -2.68 -13.61 -17.81
CA GLU A 175 -3.72 -12.77 -18.40
C GLU A 175 -3.76 -11.36 -17.79
N ASN A 176 -3.15 -11.20 -16.60
CA ASN A 176 -3.05 -9.94 -15.87
C ASN A 176 -1.62 -9.37 -15.79
N TRP A 177 -0.71 -9.67 -16.73
CA TRP A 177 0.62 -9.01 -16.82
C TRP A 177 0.52 -7.46 -16.77
N ARG A 178 -0.55 -6.87 -17.33
CA ARG A 178 -0.82 -5.41 -17.23
C ARG A 178 -1.00 -4.91 -15.79
N ASN A 179 -1.38 -5.77 -14.84
CA ASN A 179 -1.46 -5.42 -13.42
C ASN A 179 -0.08 -5.41 -12.73
N LEU A 180 0.90 -6.17 -13.23
CA LEU A 180 2.30 -6.14 -12.76
C LEU A 180 3.02 -4.85 -13.18
N HIS A 181 2.67 -4.27 -14.33
CA HIS A 181 3.07 -2.89 -14.68
C HIS A 181 2.61 -1.85 -13.65
N CYS A 182 1.52 -2.13 -12.94
CA CYS A 182 0.97 -1.20 -11.96
C CYS A 182 1.72 -1.31 -10.62
N ARG A 183 2.16 -2.50 -10.18
CA ARG A 183 2.65 -2.69 -8.81
C ARG A 183 3.66 -3.85 -8.72
N GLN A 184 4.78 -3.62 -8.05
CA GLN A 184 5.57 -4.72 -7.47
C GLN A 184 4.78 -5.47 -6.38
N SER A 185 3.61 -4.94 -5.96
CA SER A 185 2.74 -5.56 -4.98
C SER A 185 1.81 -6.59 -5.63
N TYR A 186 1.85 -7.81 -5.13
CA TYR A 186 0.75 -8.76 -5.22
C TYR A 186 -0.55 -8.10 -4.74
N ARG A 187 -1.64 -8.27 -5.50
CA ARG A 187 -2.95 -7.75 -5.09
C ARG A 187 -3.76 -8.87 -4.45
N TYR A 188 -3.98 -8.76 -3.15
CA TYR A 188 -4.80 -9.71 -2.37
C TYR A 188 -6.30 -9.64 -2.76
N SER A 189 -6.77 -8.46 -3.20
CA SER A 189 -8.21 -8.18 -3.38
C SER A 189 -8.82 -8.55 -4.73
N LYS A 190 -8.05 -9.04 -5.71
CA LYS A 190 -8.57 -9.59 -6.97
C LYS A 190 -7.72 -10.79 -7.38
N PRO A 191 -8.30 -11.99 -7.61
CA PRO A 191 -7.53 -13.20 -7.66
C PRO A 191 -6.63 -13.19 -8.89
N ILE A 192 -5.33 -12.99 -8.65
CA ILE A 192 -4.26 -13.44 -9.55
C ILE A 192 -3.91 -14.90 -9.19
N MET A 193 -4.21 -15.32 -7.94
CA MET A 193 -4.03 -16.68 -7.42
C MET A 193 -5.14 -17.04 -6.43
N PRO A 194 -5.47 -18.33 -6.22
CA PRO A 194 -6.52 -18.75 -5.31
C PRO A 194 -6.22 -18.33 -3.85
N MET A 195 -7.26 -17.96 -3.09
CA MET A 195 -7.17 -17.42 -1.71
C MET A 195 -6.41 -18.31 -0.72
N ASN A 196 -6.27 -19.62 -1.00
CA ASN A 196 -5.54 -20.55 -0.13
C ASN A 196 -4.01 -20.51 -0.30
N SER A 197 -3.46 -19.54 -1.04
CA SER A 197 -2.06 -19.56 -1.49
C SER A 197 -1.11 -18.67 -0.68
N PHE A 198 -1.59 -18.00 0.38
CA PHE A 198 -0.83 -16.95 1.07
C PHE A 198 -0.88 -17.09 2.59
N VAL A 199 0.29 -16.92 3.23
CA VAL A 199 0.40 -16.66 4.66
C VAL A 199 1.19 -15.35 4.81
N LEU A 200 0.56 -14.32 5.39
CA LEU A 200 1.20 -13.08 5.80
C LEU A 200 1.61 -13.22 7.26
N LEU A 201 2.91 -13.11 7.54
CA LEU A 201 3.42 -12.93 8.90
C LEU A 201 3.92 -11.49 9.00
N GLY A 202 3.15 -10.65 9.69
CA GLY A 202 3.60 -9.32 10.12
C GLY A 202 4.31 -9.44 11.47
N HIS A 203 5.38 -8.68 11.65
CA HIS A 203 6.10 -8.58 12.92
C HIS A 203 5.71 -7.34 13.70
#